data_AF-A0A800HB90-F1
#
_entry.id   AF-A0A800HB90-F1
#
_cell.length_a   1.000
_cell.length_b   1.000
_cell.length_c   1.000
_cell.angle_alpha   90.00
_cell.angle_beta   90.00
_cell.angle_gamma   90.00
#
_symmetry.space_group_name_H-M   'P 1'
#
loop_
_entity.id
_entity.type
_entity.pdbx_description
1 polymer ?
#
loop_
_entity_poly.entity_id
_entity_poly.type
_entity_poly.pdbx_seq_one_letter_code
_entity_poly.pdbx_strand_id
1 'polypeptide(L)'
;DPASVPYTFGQAYETDEFYPQDIVFMRNPYIMRTVRGQAIVFQPIQYNPIQRTLRVYTHIKVNIQQNGMSQINPLTRRPAKGGSR
;
A
#
# COMPACT_ATOMS: atom_id res chain seq x y z
N ASP A 1 29.65 6.62 -8.85
CA ASP A 1 29.16 7.88 -8.29
C ASP A 1 27.67 8.00 -8.65
N PRO A 2 26.74 7.91 -7.69
CA PRO A 2 25.31 7.99 -7.98
C PRO A 2 24.88 9.34 -8.58
N ALA A 3 25.70 10.39 -8.48
CA ALA A 3 25.44 11.68 -9.13
C ALA A 3 25.65 11.64 -10.67
N SER A 4 26.28 10.58 -11.21
CA SER A 4 26.54 10.46 -12.65
C SER A 4 25.38 9.87 -13.45
N VAL A 5 24.26 9.50 -12.80
CA VAL A 5 23.10 8.92 -13.48
C VAL A 5 22.05 10.01 -13.70
N PRO A 6 21.74 10.39 -14.96
CA PRO A 6 20.76 11.42 -15.24
C PRO A 6 19.34 10.92 -14.96
N TYR A 7 18.50 11.82 -14.45
CA TYR A 7 17.06 11.57 -14.35
C TYR A 7 16.41 11.67 -15.72
N THR A 8 15.59 10.68 -16.06
CA THR A 8 14.79 10.66 -17.28
C THR A 8 13.31 10.62 -16.94
N PHE A 9 12.50 11.38 -17.68
CA PHE A 9 11.06 11.32 -17.56
C PHE A 9 10.56 10.08 -18.30
N GLY A 10 9.78 9.25 -17.60
CA GLY A 10 9.08 8.11 -18.20
C GLY A 10 7.73 8.52 -18.80
N GLN A 11 7.11 7.59 -19.53
CA GLN A 11 5.81 7.78 -20.20
C GLN A 11 4.68 8.26 -19.28
N ALA A 12 4.76 7.95 -17.97
CA ALA A 12 3.78 8.42 -16.98
C ALA A 12 3.70 9.96 -16.86
N TYR A 13 4.72 10.70 -17.33
CA TYR A 13 4.71 12.17 -17.38
C TYR A 13 3.92 12.73 -18.56
N GLU A 14 3.50 11.90 -19.50
CA GLU A 14 2.75 12.28 -20.71
C GLU A 14 1.23 12.12 -20.53
N THR A 15 0.79 11.57 -19.40
CA THR A 15 -0.63 11.29 -19.11
C THR A 15 -1.23 12.35 -18.20
N ASP A 16 -2.40 12.88 -18.57
CA ASP A 16 -3.17 13.84 -17.77
C ASP A 16 -3.97 13.14 -16.65
N GLU A 17 -3.25 12.49 -15.74
CA GLU A 17 -3.82 11.77 -14.62
C GLU A 17 -3.01 11.98 -13.33
N PHE A 18 -3.66 11.83 -12.18
CA PHE A 18 -2.98 11.87 -10.89
C PHE A 18 -2.30 10.54 -10.59
N TYR A 19 -0.99 10.60 -10.34
CA TYR A 19 -0.18 9.45 -9.95
C TYR A 19 0.30 9.58 -8.49
N PRO A 20 0.27 8.51 -7.69
CA PRO A 20 -0.45 7.24 -7.92
C PRO A 20 -1.97 7.45 -7.88
N GLN A 21 -2.74 6.63 -8.60
CA GLN A 21 -4.21 6.75 -8.65
C GLN A 21 -4.86 6.44 -7.28
N ASP A 22 -4.44 5.37 -6.62
CA ASP A 22 -4.96 4.96 -5.32
C ASP A 22 -4.19 5.62 -4.17
N ILE A 23 -4.89 6.37 -3.32
CA ILE A 23 -4.30 6.99 -2.12
C ILE A 23 -4.25 6.06 -0.90
N VAL A 24 -5.09 5.03 -0.89
CA VAL A 24 -5.13 4.02 0.17
C VAL A 24 -5.45 2.68 -0.46
N PHE A 25 -4.62 1.67 -0.18
CA PHE A 25 -4.90 0.30 -0.59
C PHE A 25 -4.37 -0.70 0.44
N MET A 26 -4.91 -1.91 0.40
CA MET A 26 -4.47 -3.01 1.26
C MET A 26 -3.58 -3.96 0.47
N ARG A 27 -2.40 -4.29 1.02
CA ARG A 27 -1.54 -5.32 0.45
C ARG A 27 -2.09 -6.72 0.74
N ASN A 28 -1.49 -7.72 0.10
CA ASN A 28 -1.81 -9.11 0.38
C ASN A 28 -1.54 -9.45 1.86
N PRO A 29 -2.45 -10.22 2.49
CA PRO A 29 -2.29 -10.64 3.88
C PRO A 29 -1.12 -11.62 4.04
N TYR A 30 -0.46 -11.55 5.19
CA TYR A 30 0.68 -12.40 5.53
C TYR A 30 0.50 -13.00 6.93
N ILE A 31 1.19 -14.11 7.19
CA ILE A 31 1.19 -14.77 8.50
C ILE A 31 2.57 -14.59 9.11
N MET A 32 2.62 -13.97 10.30
CA MET A 32 3.83 -13.88 11.12
C MET A 32 3.64 -14.75 12.35
N ARG A 33 4.28 -15.92 12.36
CA ARG A 33 4.09 -16.98 13.36
C ARG A 33 2.62 -17.42 13.47
N THR A 34 1.91 -16.98 14.51
CA THR A 34 0.52 -17.37 14.82
C THR A 34 -0.49 -16.26 14.54
N VAL A 35 -0.04 -15.11 14.03
CA VAL A 35 -0.88 -13.94 13.76
C VAL A 35 -0.92 -13.66 12.26
N ARG A 36 -2.13 -13.45 11.72
CA ARG A 36 -2.34 -12.99 10.35
C ARG A 36 -2.49 -11.48 10.34
N GLY A 37 -1.62 -10.80 9.60
CA GLY A 37 -1.64 -9.35 9.41
C GLY A 37 -1.93 -8.97 7.96
N GLN A 38 -2.37 -7.74 7.75
CA GLN A 38 -2.53 -7.15 6.43
C GLN A 38 -2.03 -5.71 6.49
N ALA A 39 -1.12 -5.34 5.58
CA ALA A 39 -0.58 -3.98 5.56
C ALA A 39 -1.52 -3.06 4.78
N ILE A 40 -1.80 -1.89 5.36
CA ILE A 40 -2.55 -0.81 4.72
C ILE A 40 -1.52 0.24 4.32
N VAL A 41 -1.53 0.63 3.06
CA VAL A 41 -0.60 1.60 2.49
C VAL A 41 -1.35 2.90 2.26
N PHE A 42 -0.79 3.99 2.75
CA PHE A 42 -1.28 5.35 2.52
C PHE A 42 -0.28 6.08 1.63
N GLN A 43 -0.77 6.68 0.55
CA GLN A 43 -0.02 7.49 -0.40
C GLN A 43 -0.68 8.89 -0.47
N PRO A 44 -0.38 9.77 0.50
CA PRO A 44 -1.09 11.04 0.66
C PRO A 44 -0.65 12.12 -0.33
N ILE A 45 0.27 11.80 -1.24
CA ILE A 45 0.79 12.74 -2.24
C ILE A 45 0.44 12.19 -3.60
N GLN A 46 -0.31 12.97 -4.38
CA GLN A 46 -0.61 12.67 -5.78
C GLN A 46 -0.15 13.83 -6.65
N TYR A 47 0.42 13.51 -7.81
CA TYR A 47 0.89 14.50 -8.75
C TYR A 47 0.32 14.25 -10.14
N ASN A 48 -0.19 15.31 -10.78
CA ASN A 48 -0.52 15.30 -12.20
C ASN A 48 0.58 16.05 -12.98
N PRO A 49 1.30 15.37 -13.89
CA PRO A 49 2.43 15.94 -14.61
C PRO A 49 2.03 16.92 -15.72
N ILE A 50 0.86 16.75 -16.34
CA ILE A 50 0.36 17.63 -17.42
C ILE A 50 -0.19 18.93 -16.83
N GLN A 51 -1.04 18.81 -15.81
CA GLN A 51 -1.61 19.97 -15.10
C GLN A 51 -0.63 20.59 -14.09
N ARG A 52 0.51 19.94 -13.84
CA ARG A 52 1.54 20.34 -12.85
C ARG A 52 0.95 20.60 -11.47
N THR A 53 -0.05 19.80 -11.10
CA THR A 53 -0.81 19.99 -9.86
C THR A 53 -0.44 18.90 -8.86
N LEU A 54 -0.02 19.31 -7.66
CA LEU A 54 0.27 18.43 -6.54
C LEU A 54 -0.87 18.47 -5.52
N ARG A 55 -1.45 17.31 -5.22
CA ARG A 55 -2.44 17.14 -4.15
C ARG A 55 -1.77 16.53 -2.93
N VAL A 56 -2.01 17.14 -1.78
CA VAL A 56 -1.49 16.69 -0.49
C VAL A 56 -2.67 16.47 0.46
N TYR A 57 -2.91 15.22 0.83
CA TYR A 57 -3.95 14.85 1.77
C TYR A 57 -3.41 14.93 3.20
N THR A 58 -3.85 15.93 3.95
CA THR A 58 -3.42 16.17 5.34
C THR A 58 -4.22 15.36 6.36
N HIS A 59 -5.43 14.93 6.00
CA HIS A 59 -6.29 14.12 6.85
C HIS A 59 -6.95 13.00 6.04
N ILE A 60 -6.72 11.75 6.45
CA ILE A 60 -7.30 10.56 5.83
C ILE A 60 -7.96 9.73 6.95
N LYS A 61 -9.28 9.55 6.86
CA LYS A 61 -10.07 8.73 7.78
C LYS A 61 -10.52 7.47 7.05
N VAL A 62 -10.13 6.31 7.56
CA VAL A 62 -10.50 5.00 6.98
C VAL A 62 -11.25 4.16 8.00
N ASN A 63 -12.18 3.34 7.50
CA ASN A 63 -12.87 2.33 8.28
C ASN A 63 -12.54 0.96 7.69
N ILE A 64 -11.94 0.10 8.51
CA ILE A 64 -11.49 -1.23 8.08
C ILE A 64 -12.37 -2.26 8.75
N GLN A 65 -13.03 -3.09 7.94
CA GLN A 65 -13.94 -4.12 8.40
C GLN A 65 -13.53 -5.47 7.82
N GLN A 66 -13.76 -6.54 8.58
CA GLN A 66 -13.55 -7.88 8.09
C GLN A 66 -14.65 -8.24 7.07
N ASN A 67 -14.24 -8.63 5.86
CA ASN A 67 -15.15 -9.15 4.84
C ASN A 67 -14.92 -10.65 4.61
N GLY A 68 -15.60 -11.47 5.42
CA GLY A 68 -15.58 -12.93 5.28
C GLY A 68 -14.22 -13.59 5.57
N MET A 69 -14.03 -14.79 5.03
CA MET A 69 -12.77 -15.53 5.08
C MET A 69 -12.03 -15.41 3.75
N SER A 70 -10.80 -14.91 3.81
CA SER A 70 -9.96 -14.71 2.63
C SER A 70 -9.22 -15.99 2.26
N GLN A 71 -9.13 -16.28 0.95
CA GLN A 71 -8.44 -17.46 0.41
C GLN A 71 -6.92 -17.28 0.28
N ILE A 72 -6.42 -16.05 0.46
CA ILE A 72 -4.98 -15.73 0.35
C ILE A 72 -4.35 -15.83 1.74
N ASN A 73 -3.40 -16.74 1.94
CA ASN A 73 -2.74 -16.98 3.23
C ASN A 73 -3.72 -17.07 4.44
N PRO A 74 -4.75 -17.93 4.40
CA PRO A 74 -5.61 -18.14 5.56
C PRO A 74 -4.83 -18.84 6.68
N LEU A 75 -4.96 -18.35 7.91
CA LEU A 75 -4.46 -19.07 9.08
C LEU A 75 -5.47 -20.16 9.45
N THR A 76 -5.34 -21.33 8.83
CA THR A 76 -6.27 -22.46 9.00
C THR A 76 -6.03 -23.26 10.28
N ARG A 77 -4.84 -23.16 10.87
CA ARG A 77 -4.49 -23.89 12.10
C ARG A 77 -3.58 -23.06 13.00
N ARG A 78 -4.02 -22.81 14.24
CA ARG A 78 -3.16 -22.30 15.31
C ARG A 78 -2.44 -23.47 15.99
N PRO A 79 -1.10 -23.46 16.12
CA PRO A 79 -0.40 -24.49 16.87
C PRO A 79 -0.79 -24.43 18.36
N ALA A 80 -1.03 -25.59 18.98
CA ALA A 80 -1.63 -25.73 20.30
C ALA A 80 -0.77 -25.21 21.48
N LYS A 81 0.45 -24.72 21.24
CA LYS A 81 1.40 -24.28 22.28
C LYS A 81 2.06 -22.94 21.92
N GLY A 82 1.25 -21.88 21.81
CA GLY A 82 1.72 -20.51 21.58
C GLY A 82 2.01 -19.70 22.85
N GLY A 83 1.74 -20.26 24.04
CA GLY A 83 2.13 -19.70 25.32
C GLY A 83 2.99 -20.70 26.07
N SER A 84 4.31 -20.51 26.02
CA SER A 84 5.23 -20.88 27.10
C SER A 84 6.63 -20.37 26.74
N ARG A 85 7.18 -19.60 27.69
CA ARG A 85 8.43 -18.84 27.70
C ARG A 85 8.36 -17.44 27.10
#